data_AF-A0A3P8DH01-F1
#
_entry.id   AF-A0A3P8DH01-F1
#
_cell.length_a   1.000
_cell.length_b   1.000
_cell.length_c   1.000
_cell.angle_alpha   90.00
_cell.angle_beta   90.00
_cell.angle_gamma   90.00
#
_symmetry.space_group_name_H-M   'P 1'
#
loop_
_entity.id
_entity.type
_entity.pdbx_description
1 polymer ?
#
loop_
_entity_poly.entity_id
_entity_poly.type
_entity_poly.pdbx_seq_one_letter_code
_entity_poly.pdbx_strand_id
1 'polypeptide(L)'
;MINTNSCAVRDINNLISGCVATTSPDFQRKCRTLDFVSIWKASECCPVIQQKTLPQPLYLNFRRLALSVYLLAHPKLHNTVVESVRIDLRNFLREYEWSYGSENLVYNVYLLQHLPNDVRAHGPSDSISAFPFQSYMRQIKKSVHSGFDVAKQAAQSYMERMSFRDRLQVSCLTNTTPIATKEVSNKQVILFKNSKITSVKPDHVVVVNGKSGLVTDIGEDGLQKFRSFTNSHNYFEDLFPLSVMGIFMCSIVSHEHTWVSVKDIDCNCIAINCINYLVIVP
;
A
#
# COMPACT_ATOMS: atom_id res chain seq x y z
N MET A 1 13.84 23.98 -5.18
CA MET A 1 14.55 23.00 -4.31
C MET A 1 14.56 23.54 -2.90
N ILE A 2 13.93 22.83 -1.95
CA ILE A 2 13.95 23.21 -0.54
C ILE A 2 15.37 22.95 -0.04
N ASN A 3 16.04 23.98 0.47
CA ASN A 3 17.37 23.87 1.07
C ASN A 3 17.23 23.18 2.44
N THR A 4 17.03 21.85 2.43
CA THR A 4 16.87 21.07 3.66
C THR A 4 18.24 20.88 4.31
N ASN A 5 18.37 21.35 5.55
CA ASN A 5 19.58 21.22 6.34
C ASN A 5 20.01 19.74 6.46
N SER A 6 21.31 19.43 6.44
CA SER A 6 21.81 18.04 6.38
C SER A 6 21.32 17.15 7.53
N CYS A 7 21.05 17.74 8.70
CA CYS A 7 20.44 17.05 9.83
C CYS A 7 19.01 16.59 9.53
N ALA A 8 18.19 17.44 8.91
CA ALA A 8 16.81 17.10 8.59
C ALA A 8 16.73 15.94 7.58
N VAL A 9 17.61 15.93 6.57
CA VAL A 9 17.71 14.82 5.60
C VAL A 9 18.06 13.50 6.30
N ARG A 10 19.01 13.54 7.25
CA ARG A 10 19.39 12.37 8.04
C ARG A 10 18.23 11.85 8.90
N ASP A 11 17.47 12.73 9.54
CA ASP A 11 16.33 12.35 10.38
C ASP A 11 15.22 11.69 9.54
N ILE A 12 14.97 12.21 8.34
CA ILE A 12 14.02 11.61 7.39
C ILE A 12 14.52 10.25 6.89
N ASN A 13 15.81 10.12 6.59
CA ASN A 13 16.39 8.84 6.16
C ASN A 13 16.30 7.77 7.26
N ASN A 14 16.49 8.15 8.53
CA ASN A 14 16.30 7.26 9.67
C ASN A 14 14.84 6.79 9.78
N LEU A 15 13.90 7.72 9.59
CA LEU A 15 12.47 7.43 9.60
C LEU A 15 12.06 6.46 8.48
N ILE A 16 12.53 6.72 7.25
CA ILE A 16 12.32 5.84 6.09
C ILE A 16 12.86 4.44 6.40
N SER A 17 14.08 4.35 6.93
CA SER A 17 14.72 3.08 7.25
C SER A 17 13.92 2.28 8.28
N GLY A 18 13.36 2.95 9.29
CA GLY A 18 12.44 2.36 10.26
C GLY A 18 11.17 1.79 9.62
N CYS A 19 10.54 2.54 8.70
CA CYS A 19 9.34 2.08 7.99
C CYS A 19 9.62 0.91 7.04
N VAL A 20 10.79 0.91 6.39
CA VAL A 20 11.21 -0.18 5.49
C VAL A 20 11.41 -1.49 6.25
N ALA A 21 11.86 -1.44 7.49
CA ALA A 21 12.03 -2.61 8.34
C ALA A 21 10.71 -3.29 8.71
N THR A 22 9.61 -2.52 8.78
CA THR A 22 8.26 -2.99 9.12
C THR A 22 7.36 -3.22 7.89
N THR A 23 7.84 -2.91 6.69
CA THR A 23 7.05 -3.09 5.46
C THR A 23 6.94 -4.57 5.09
N SER A 24 5.71 -5.04 4.87
CA SER A 24 5.44 -6.41 4.42
C SER A 24 6.16 -6.74 3.10
N PRO A 25 6.66 -7.98 2.92
CA PRO A 25 7.31 -8.41 1.68
C PRO A 25 6.46 -8.25 0.42
N ASP A 26 5.13 -8.19 0.57
CA ASP A 26 4.18 -8.04 -0.54
C ASP A 26 4.23 -6.66 -1.20
N PHE A 27 4.77 -5.67 -0.50
CA PHE A 27 4.83 -4.33 -1.04
C PHE A 27 5.88 -4.27 -2.15
N GLN A 28 5.44 -3.91 -3.37
CA GLN A 28 6.28 -4.03 -4.58
C GLN A 28 7.61 -3.27 -4.50
N ARG A 29 7.69 -2.20 -3.71
CA ARG A 29 8.89 -1.34 -3.58
C ARG A 29 9.07 -0.83 -2.16
N LYS A 30 10.19 -1.17 -1.54
CA LYS A 30 10.66 -0.52 -0.31
C LYS A 30 11.04 0.93 -0.62
N CYS A 31 10.68 1.85 0.28
CA CYS A 31 11.09 3.25 0.18
C CYS A 31 12.61 3.38 0.28
N ARG A 32 13.24 4.04 -0.68
CA ARG A 32 14.68 4.36 -0.60
C ARG A 32 14.89 5.61 0.24
N THR A 33 16.12 5.87 0.68
CA THR A 33 16.51 7.12 1.33
C THR A 33 16.40 8.30 0.36
N LEU A 34 16.36 9.52 0.90
CA LEU A 34 16.30 10.78 0.14
C LEU A 34 17.48 10.96 -0.81
N ASP A 35 18.58 10.23 -0.60
CA ASP A 35 19.72 10.19 -1.53
C ASP A 35 19.32 9.76 -2.95
N PHE A 36 18.20 9.01 -3.06
CA PHE A 36 17.65 8.51 -4.31
C PHE A 36 16.35 9.21 -4.73
N VAL A 37 16.02 10.36 -4.12
CA VAL A 37 14.71 11.04 -4.31
C VAL A 37 14.40 11.33 -5.78
N SER A 38 15.40 11.65 -6.59
CA SER A 38 15.25 11.93 -8.04
C SER A 38 14.73 10.77 -8.86
N ILE A 39 14.87 9.53 -8.36
CA ILE A 39 14.41 8.30 -9.02
C ILE A 39 13.34 7.58 -8.20
N TRP A 40 12.78 8.23 -7.18
CA TRP A 40 11.65 7.70 -6.42
C TRP A 40 10.43 7.54 -7.31
N LYS A 41 9.60 6.57 -6.94
CA LYS A 41 8.25 6.42 -7.47
C LYS A 41 7.23 6.81 -6.40
N ALA A 42 6.00 7.09 -6.81
CA ALA A 42 4.92 7.52 -5.91
C ALA A 42 4.76 6.62 -4.66
N SER A 43 4.90 5.30 -4.81
CA SER A 43 4.82 4.33 -3.70
C SER A 43 5.89 4.51 -2.62
N GLU A 44 6.98 5.21 -2.91
CA GLU A 44 8.09 5.47 -1.99
C GLU A 44 7.92 6.81 -1.26
N CYS A 45 6.96 7.65 -1.65
CA CYS A 45 6.73 8.92 -0.96
C CYS A 45 6.01 8.72 0.39
N CYS A 46 5.29 7.61 0.55
CA CYS A 46 4.37 7.37 1.68
C CYS A 46 5.00 7.50 3.09
N PRO A 47 6.21 6.97 3.36
CA PRO A 47 6.83 7.08 4.69
C PRO A 47 7.30 8.48 5.09
N VAL A 48 7.45 9.38 4.12
CA VAL A 48 7.97 10.75 4.32
C VAL A 48 6.87 11.72 4.76
N ILE A 49 5.61 11.30 4.67
CA ILE A 49 4.43 12.12 4.96
C ILE A 49 4.15 12.14 6.47
N GLN A 50 5.16 12.40 7.28
CA GLN A 50 4.97 12.64 8.70
C GLN A 50 4.90 14.14 8.97
N GLN A 51 3.99 14.53 9.86
CA GLN A 51 3.72 15.93 10.24
C GLN A 51 4.99 16.70 10.67
N LYS A 52 6.02 16.00 11.16
CA LYS A 52 7.27 16.61 11.64
C LYS A 52 8.35 16.77 10.57
N THR A 53 8.14 16.24 9.37
CA THR A 53 9.16 16.16 8.32
C THR A 53 9.09 17.34 7.34
N LEU A 54 7.89 17.83 7.06
CA LEU A 54 7.65 18.89 6.09
C LEU A 54 7.18 20.17 6.79
N PRO A 55 7.53 21.36 6.27
CA PRO A 55 6.86 22.60 6.65
C PRO A 55 5.33 22.43 6.60
N GLN A 56 4.65 22.97 7.61
CA GLN A 56 3.20 22.82 7.78
C GLN A 56 2.37 23.07 6.51
N PRO A 57 2.58 24.15 5.70
CA PRO A 57 1.79 24.36 4.49
C PRO A 57 1.98 23.25 3.45
N LEU A 58 3.22 22.76 3.27
CA LEU A 58 3.53 21.67 2.34
C LEU A 58 2.92 20.34 2.80
N TYR A 59 2.99 20.08 4.10
CA TYR A 59 2.36 18.89 4.69
C TYR A 59 0.85 18.89 4.50
N LEU A 60 0.17 20.02 4.78
CA LEU A 60 -1.28 20.13 4.64
C LEU A 60 -1.72 19.99 3.19
N ASN A 61 -1.03 20.64 2.26
CA ASN A 61 -1.34 20.54 0.84
C ASN A 61 -1.14 19.11 0.32
N PHE A 62 -0.01 18.47 0.66
CA PHE A 62 0.23 17.08 0.32
C PHE A 62 -0.82 16.14 0.92
N ARG A 63 -1.16 16.33 2.21
CA ARG A 63 -2.17 15.53 2.90
C ARG A 63 -3.52 15.62 2.19
N ARG A 64 -3.92 16.81 1.73
CA ARG A 64 -5.17 17.01 0.96
C ARG A 64 -5.16 16.19 -0.33
N LEU A 65 -4.04 16.19 -1.06
CA LEU A 65 -3.91 15.37 -2.27
C LEU A 65 -3.99 13.88 -1.96
N ALA A 66 -3.24 13.40 -0.97
CA ALA A 66 -3.23 11.99 -0.58
C ALA A 66 -4.63 11.50 -0.18
N LEU A 67 -5.34 12.29 0.64
CA LEU A 67 -6.72 12.01 1.04
C LEU A 67 -7.67 11.97 -0.18
N SER A 68 -7.57 12.96 -1.06
CA SER A 68 -8.38 13.05 -2.28
C SER A 68 -8.21 11.82 -3.17
N VAL A 69 -6.95 11.40 -3.41
CA VAL A 69 -6.63 10.23 -4.24
C VAL A 69 -7.15 8.94 -3.58
N TYR A 70 -6.95 8.78 -2.27
CA TYR A 70 -7.48 7.62 -1.54
C TYR A 70 -9.00 7.52 -1.66
N LEU A 71 -9.70 8.63 -1.41
CA LEU A 71 -11.17 8.66 -1.43
C LEU A 71 -11.72 8.29 -2.81
N LEU A 72 -11.06 8.75 -3.87
CA LEU A 72 -11.39 8.41 -5.26
C LEU A 72 -11.02 6.98 -5.66
N ALA A 73 -10.03 6.37 -5.02
CA ALA A 73 -9.69 4.97 -5.20
C ALA A 73 -10.61 4.03 -4.39
N HIS A 74 -11.25 4.53 -3.33
CA HIS A 74 -11.99 3.69 -2.40
C HIS A 74 -13.22 3.03 -3.05
N PRO A 75 -13.33 1.69 -3.04
CA PRO A 75 -14.30 0.94 -3.85
C PRO A 75 -15.75 1.26 -3.51
N LYS A 76 -16.04 1.65 -2.26
CA LYS A 76 -17.41 1.96 -1.80
C LYS A 76 -17.71 3.46 -1.69
N LEU A 77 -16.69 4.30 -1.50
CA LEU A 77 -16.89 5.70 -1.12
C LEU A 77 -16.75 6.67 -2.28
N HIS A 78 -15.99 6.30 -3.32
CA HIS A 78 -15.66 7.20 -4.43
C HIS A 78 -16.87 7.95 -4.96
N ASN A 79 -18.00 7.26 -5.23
CA ASN A 79 -19.21 7.87 -5.77
C ASN A 79 -19.88 8.90 -4.84
N THR A 80 -19.86 8.69 -3.53
CA THR A 80 -20.50 9.61 -2.57
C THR A 80 -19.66 10.85 -2.29
N VAL A 81 -18.34 10.76 -2.49
CA VAL A 81 -17.38 11.82 -2.15
C VAL A 81 -16.86 12.61 -3.35
N VAL A 82 -17.21 12.25 -4.59
CA VAL A 82 -16.68 12.87 -5.82
C VAL A 82 -16.74 14.40 -5.79
N GLU A 83 -17.87 14.98 -5.37
CA GLU A 83 -18.03 16.44 -5.35
C GLU A 83 -17.21 17.12 -4.27
N SER A 84 -17.15 16.52 -3.08
CA SER A 84 -16.27 17.00 -2.01
C SER A 84 -14.81 16.97 -2.44
N VAL A 85 -14.37 15.86 -3.03
CA VAL A 85 -12.99 15.71 -3.52
C VAL A 85 -12.70 16.69 -4.67
N ARG A 86 -13.68 17.01 -5.53
CA ARG A 86 -13.49 18.04 -6.56
C ARG A 86 -13.17 19.40 -5.96
N ILE A 87 -13.85 19.78 -4.87
CA ILE A 87 -13.56 21.02 -4.15
C ILE A 87 -12.16 20.94 -3.52
N ASP A 88 -11.82 19.81 -2.90
CA ASP A 88 -10.50 19.61 -2.31
C ASP A 88 -9.36 19.70 -3.33
N LEU A 89 -9.50 19.09 -4.52
CA LEU A 89 -8.48 19.16 -5.55
C LEU A 89 -8.32 20.57 -6.13
N ARG A 90 -9.40 21.36 -6.20
CA ARG A 90 -9.30 22.78 -6.57
C ARG A 90 -8.59 23.60 -5.51
N ASN A 91 -8.89 23.35 -4.23
CA ASN A 91 -8.19 24.00 -3.11
C ASN A 91 -6.72 23.59 -3.07
N PHE A 92 -6.42 22.31 -3.35
CA PHE A 92 -5.07 21.81 -3.50
C PHE A 92 -4.29 22.61 -4.54
N LEU A 93 -4.85 22.85 -5.74
CA LEU A 93 -4.16 23.61 -6.79
C LEU A 93 -3.88 25.07 -6.38
N ARG A 94 -4.85 25.73 -5.72
CA ARG A 94 -4.66 27.10 -5.21
C ARG A 94 -3.57 27.18 -4.15
N GLU A 95 -3.59 26.26 -3.19
CA GLU A 95 -2.58 26.16 -2.14
C GLU A 95 -1.22 25.72 -2.70
N TYR A 96 -1.22 24.91 -3.77
CA TYR A 96 0.00 24.43 -4.42
C TYR A 96 0.77 25.58 -5.07
N GLU A 97 0.07 26.46 -5.78
CA GLU A 97 0.67 27.65 -6.39
C GLU A 97 1.39 28.51 -5.34
N TRP A 98 0.74 28.74 -4.19
CA TRP A 98 1.32 29.48 -3.08
C TRP A 98 2.51 28.77 -2.43
N SER A 99 2.43 27.44 -2.26
CA SER A 99 3.39 26.69 -1.46
C SER A 99 4.61 26.21 -2.24
N TYR A 100 4.44 25.91 -3.54
CA TYR A 100 5.47 25.35 -4.40
C TYR A 100 5.90 26.31 -5.51
N GLY A 101 5.19 27.41 -5.75
CA GLY A 101 5.44 28.33 -6.86
C GLY A 101 4.65 27.98 -8.11
N SER A 102 4.18 29.01 -8.83
CA SER A 102 3.36 28.87 -10.03
C SER A 102 4.11 28.21 -11.19
N GLU A 103 5.44 28.33 -11.22
CA GLU A 103 6.31 27.67 -12.19
C GLU A 103 6.32 26.15 -12.05
N ASN A 104 6.01 25.62 -10.86
CA ASN A 104 5.96 24.19 -10.58
C ASN A 104 4.57 23.60 -10.79
N LEU A 105 3.58 24.42 -11.13
CA LEU A 105 2.21 24.01 -11.43
C LEU A 105 2.11 23.56 -12.90
N VAL A 106 2.82 22.46 -13.19
CA VAL A 106 2.90 21.89 -14.54
C VAL A 106 1.62 21.14 -14.93
N TYR A 107 1.49 20.82 -16.23
CA TYR A 107 0.32 20.14 -16.80
C TYR A 107 -0.20 18.95 -15.97
N ASN A 108 0.69 18.06 -15.54
CA ASN A 108 0.30 16.87 -14.76
C ASN A 108 -0.32 17.21 -13.40
N VAL A 109 0.07 18.33 -12.78
CA VAL A 109 -0.52 18.80 -11.52
C VAL A 109 -1.92 19.36 -11.79
N TYR A 110 -2.07 20.18 -12.84
CA TYR A 110 -3.37 20.69 -13.27
C TYR A 110 -4.37 19.59 -13.62
N LEU A 111 -3.92 18.50 -14.24
CA LEU A 111 -4.79 17.37 -14.62
C LEU A 111 -5.54 16.77 -13.43
N LEU A 112 -5.03 16.90 -12.20
CA LEU A 112 -5.67 16.36 -11.00
C LEU A 112 -7.10 16.89 -10.82
N GLN A 113 -7.42 18.11 -11.27
CA GLN A 113 -8.79 18.65 -11.16
C GLN A 113 -9.84 17.85 -11.95
N HIS A 114 -9.41 17.06 -12.94
CA HIS A 114 -10.29 16.26 -13.79
C HIS A 114 -10.51 14.85 -13.25
N LEU A 115 -9.67 14.39 -12.31
CA LEU A 115 -9.76 13.06 -11.72
C LEU A 115 -11.16 12.70 -11.17
N PRO A 116 -11.91 13.63 -10.52
CA PRO A 116 -13.28 13.34 -10.10
C PRO A 116 -14.23 13.02 -11.26
N ASN A 117 -14.03 13.62 -12.44
CA ASN A 117 -14.84 13.34 -13.63
C ASN A 117 -14.51 11.96 -14.20
N ASP A 118 -13.22 11.63 -14.27
CA ASP A 118 -12.76 10.32 -14.75
C ASP A 118 -13.31 9.21 -13.86
N VAL A 119 -13.27 9.41 -12.54
CA VAL A 119 -13.80 8.44 -11.57
C VAL A 119 -15.31 8.29 -11.69
N ARG A 120 -16.04 9.39 -11.93
CA ARG A 120 -17.48 9.35 -12.18
C ARG A 120 -17.82 8.58 -13.47
N ALA A 121 -16.99 8.70 -14.50
CA ALA A 121 -17.23 8.08 -15.80
C ALA A 121 -16.80 6.60 -15.85
N HIS A 122 -15.74 6.23 -15.13
CA HIS A 122 -15.04 4.95 -15.32
C HIS A 122 -14.91 4.12 -14.04
N GLY A 123 -15.45 4.58 -12.91
CA GLY A 123 -15.34 3.92 -11.62
C GLY A 123 -14.10 4.35 -10.82
N PRO A 124 -13.78 3.66 -9.71
CA PRO A 124 -12.69 4.03 -8.82
C PRO A 124 -11.35 4.27 -9.53
N SER A 125 -10.51 5.16 -9.02
CA SER A 125 -9.20 5.49 -9.64
C SER A 125 -8.33 4.25 -9.90
N ASP A 126 -8.43 3.22 -9.04
CA ASP A 126 -7.69 1.97 -9.20
C ASP A 126 -8.12 1.16 -10.43
N SER A 127 -9.38 1.26 -10.88
CA SER A 127 -9.86 0.54 -12.08
C SER A 127 -9.40 1.19 -13.38
N ILE A 128 -9.06 2.48 -13.35
CA ILE A 128 -8.49 3.21 -14.51
C ILE A 128 -6.96 3.29 -14.47
N SER A 129 -6.32 2.67 -13.46
CA SER A 129 -4.89 2.73 -13.29
C SER A 129 -4.12 1.91 -14.33
N ALA A 130 -2.98 2.45 -14.77
CA ALA A 130 -2.04 1.72 -15.61
C ALA A 130 -1.17 0.70 -14.84
N PHE A 131 -1.27 0.61 -13.51
CA PHE A 131 -0.43 -0.27 -12.69
C PHE A 131 -0.50 -1.76 -13.07
N PRO A 132 -1.68 -2.35 -13.36
CA PRO A 132 -1.77 -3.74 -13.81
C PRO A 132 -0.98 -3.97 -15.11
N PHE A 133 -1.11 -3.05 -16.08
CA PHE A 133 -0.39 -3.12 -17.36
C PHE A 133 1.12 -2.98 -17.16
N GLN A 134 1.59 -2.00 -16.37
CA GLN A 134 3.02 -1.84 -16.07
C GLN A 134 3.60 -3.06 -15.36
N SER A 135 2.82 -3.65 -14.43
CA SER A 135 3.21 -4.86 -13.70
C SER A 135 3.32 -6.05 -14.65
N TYR A 136 2.38 -6.20 -15.59
CA TYR A 136 2.41 -7.25 -16.59
C TYR A 136 3.55 -7.06 -17.61
N MET A 137 3.78 -5.84 -18.10
CA MET A 137 4.92 -5.52 -18.97
C MET A 137 6.26 -5.90 -18.34
N ARG A 138 6.43 -5.70 -17.04
CA ARG A 138 7.62 -6.14 -16.31
C ARG A 138 7.77 -7.67 -16.36
N GLN A 139 6.68 -8.42 -16.28
CA GLN A 139 6.72 -9.87 -16.39
C GLN A 139 7.11 -10.33 -17.79
N ILE A 140 6.57 -9.68 -18.84
CA ILE A 140 6.95 -9.94 -20.24
C ILE A 140 8.44 -9.67 -20.41
N LYS A 141 8.94 -8.52 -19.94
CA LYS A 141 10.36 -8.16 -20.06
C LYS A 141 11.28 -9.18 -19.38
N LYS A 142 10.89 -9.74 -18.23
CA LYS A 142 11.64 -10.80 -17.55
C LYS A 142 11.69 -12.12 -18.31
N SER A 143 10.71 -12.36 -19.19
CA SER A 143 10.67 -13.55 -20.04
C SER A 143 11.56 -13.45 -21.28
N VAL A 144 12.16 -12.29 -21.52
CA VAL A 144 13.07 -12.04 -22.65
C VAL A 144 14.49 -11.91 -22.11
N HIS A 145 15.34 -12.85 -22.49
CA HIS A 145 16.72 -12.97 -22.01
C HIS A 145 17.73 -12.39 -23.00
N SER A 146 17.36 -12.29 -24.28
CA SER A 146 18.21 -11.75 -25.35
C SER A 146 17.36 -11.07 -26.44
N GLY A 147 18.02 -10.32 -27.32
CA GLY A 147 17.38 -9.68 -28.47
C GLY A 147 17.00 -10.64 -29.61
N PHE A 148 17.33 -11.93 -29.49
CA PHE A 148 17.05 -12.94 -30.52
C PHE A 148 15.67 -13.56 -30.30
N ASP A 149 14.82 -13.66 -31.33
CA ASP A 149 13.49 -14.30 -31.23
C ASP A 149 12.65 -13.85 -30.02
N VAL A 150 12.65 -12.55 -29.72
CA VAL A 150 12.02 -11.94 -28.53
C VAL A 150 10.57 -12.40 -28.34
N ALA A 151 9.78 -12.43 -29.42
CA ALA A 151 8.37 -12.85 -29.37
C ALA A 151 8.23 -14.34 -28.99
N LYS A 152 9.10 -15.20 -29.51
CA LYS A 152 9.11 -16.64 -29.20
C LYS A 152 9.47 -16.88 -27.74
N GLN A 153 10.47 -16.18 -27.22
CA GLN A 153 10.86 -16.28 -25.80
C GLN A 153 9.71 -15.91 -24.87
N ALA A 154 9.03 -14.80 -25.16
CA ALA A 154 7.88 -14.36 -24.38
C ALA A 154 6.70 -15.34 -24.46
N ALA A 155 6.38 -15.83 -25.66
CA ALA A 155 5.29 -16.79 -25.87
C ALA A 155 5.54 -18.13 -25.16
N GLN A 156 6.77 -18.65 -25.25
CA GLN A 156 7.14 -19.92 -24.63
C GLN A 156 7.11 -19.82 -23.09
N SER A 157 7.66 -18.75 -22.53
CA SER A 157 7.54 -18.47 -21.09
C SER A 157 6.09 -18.37 -20.61
N TYR A 158 5.21 -17.78 -21.42
CA TYR A 158 3.79 -17.68 -21.10
C TYR A 158 3.12 -19.07 -21.10
N MET A 159 3.39 -19.90 -22.12
CA MET A 159 2.89 -21.27 -22.20
C MET A 159 3.35 -22.12 -21.01
N GLU A 160 4.63 -22.02 -20.63
CA GLU A 160 5.18 -22.72 -19.47
C GLU A 160 4.45 -22.35 -18.18
N ARG A 161 4.20 -21.05 -17.95
CA ARG A 161 3.44 -20.56 -16.78
C ARG A 161 2.00 -21.04 -16.77
N MET A 162 1.32 -21.07 -17.92
CA MET A 162 -0.05 -21.59 -18.01
C MET A 162 -0.10 -23.08 -17.68
N SER A 163 0.82 -23.88 -18.24
CA SER A 163 0.91 -25.31 -17.93
C SER A 163 1.15 -25.58 -16.44
N PHE A 164 1.93 -24.73 -15.77
CA PHE A 164 2.18 -24.84 -14.34
C PHE A 164 0.95 -24.47 -13.51
N ARG A 165 0.21 -23.43 -13.94
CA ARG A 165 -1.02 -23.00 -13.27
C ARG A 165 -2.13 -24.04 -13.37
N ASP A 166 -2.29 -24.68 -14.52
CA ASP A 166 -3.27 -25.76 -14.70
C ASP A 166 -2.97 -26.95 -13.78
N ARG A 167 -1.68 -27.32 -13.63
CA ARG A 167 -1.25 -28.36 -12.68
C ARG A 167 -1.56 -28.00 -11.22
N LEU A 168 -1.43 -26.73 -10.84
CA LEU A 168 -1.78 -26.24 -9.50
C LEU A 168 -3.29 -26.18 -9.26
N GLN A 169 -4.09 -25.83 -10.26
CA GLN A 169 -5.55 -25.81 -10.11
C GLN A 169 -6.13 -27.21 -9.98
N VAL A 170 -5.60 -28.19 -10.71
CA VAL A 170 -5.98 -29.60 -10.57
C VAL A 170 -5.67 -30.12 -9.17
N SER A 171 -4.52 -29.77 -8.58
CA SER A 171 -4.20 -30.16 -7.21
C SER A 171 -5.04 -29.42 -6.15
N CYS A 172 -5.56 -28.22 -6.43
CA CYS A 172 -6.50 -27.55 -5.52
C CYS A 172 -7.93 -28.11 -5.60
N LEU A 173 -8.37 -28.63 -6.75
CA LEU A 173 -9.71 -29.21 -6.91
C LEU A 173 -9.84 -30.64 -6.38
N THR A 174 -8.76 -31.43 -6.36
CA THR A 174 -8.81 -32.82 -5.90
C THR A 174 -8.58 -33.00 -4.39
N ASN A 175 -8.32 -31.91 -3.65
CA ASN A 175 -7.95 -31.97 -2.25
C ASN A 175 -8.97 -31.25 -1.36
N THR A 176 -10.00 -31.97 -0.96
CA THR A 176 -10.86 -31.64 0.19
C THR A 176 -10.18 -31.88 1.54
N THR A 177 -8.85 -32.02 1.55
CA THR A 177 -7.99 -32.09 2.74
C THR A 177 -6.76 -31.21 2.49
N PRO A 178 -6.29 -30.44 3.49
CA PRO A 178 -5.19 -29.51 3.29
C PRO A 178 -3.91 -30.30 3.00
N ILE A 179 -3.43 -30.25 1.76
CA ILE A 179 -2.10 -30.77 1.44
C ILE A 179 -1.08 -29.74 1.92
N ALA A 180 -0.44 -30.07 3.05
CA ALA A 180 0.84 -29.52 3.43
C ALA A 180 1.86 -29.82 2.32
N THR A 181 2.20 -28.82 1.51
CA THR A 181 3.38 -28.90 0.64
C THR A 181 4.63 -28.86 1.52
N LYS A 182 5.12 -30.04 1.93
CA LYS A 182 6.44 -30.20 2.52
C LYS A 182 7.50 -30.00 1.45
N GLU A 183 7.96 -28.77 1.29
CA GLU A 183 9.33 -28.49 0.83
C GLU A 183 10.02 -27.53 1.81
N VAL A 184 10.79 -28.14 2.70
CA VAL A 184 11.99 -27.66 3.40
C VAL A 184 12.11 -26.15 3.63
N SER A 185 11.22 -25.61 4.45
CA SER A 185 11.44 -24.48 5.37
C SER A 185 10.17 -24.38 6.22
N ASN A 186 10.23 -24.09 7.53
CA ASN A 186 9.06 -23.90 8.41
C ASN A 186 8.21 -22.65 8.07
N LYS A 187 8.03 -22.35 6.78
CA LYS A 187 7.39 -21.15 6.25
C LYS A 187 6.00 -21.52 5.76
N GLN A 188 5.00 -21.17 6.54
CA GLN A 188 3.61 -21.25 6.08
C GLN A 188 3.27 -19.95 5.34
N VAL A 189 2.65 -20.08 4.17
CA VAL A 189 2.25 -18.95 3.32
C VAL A 189 0.79 -19.13 2.94
N ILE A 190 -0.03 -18.14 3.28
CA ILE A 190 -1.44 -18.07 2.92
C ILE A 190 -1.62 -16.97 1.87
N LEU A 191 -2.29 -17.29 0.77
CA LEU A 191 -2.67 -16.31 -0.24
C LEU A 191 -3.99 -15.65 0.16
N PHE A 192 -3.99 -14.34 0.36
CA PHE A 192 -5.18 -13.54 0.63
C PHE A 192 -5.36 -12.50 -0.48
N LYS A 193 -6.42 -12.65 -1.30
CA LYS A 193 -6.63 -11.84 -2.51
C LYS A 193 -5.38 -11.88 -3.42
N ASN A 194 -4.65 -10.76 -3.53
CA ASN A 194 -3.42 -10.61 -4.29
C ASN A 194 -2.16 -10.50 -3.40
N SER A 195 -2.30 -10.68 -2.09
CA SER A 195 -1.25 -10.55 -1.07
C SER A 195 -0.93 -11.91 -0.43
N LYS A 196 0.24 -12.04 0.18
CA LYS A 196 0.73 -13.25 0.84
C LYS A 196 0.98 -12.98 2.33
N ILE A 197 0.19 -13.61 3.18
CA ILE A 197 0.44 -13.63 4.62
C ILE A 197 1.39 -14.78 4.92
N THR A 198 2.49 -14.50 5.61
CA THR A 198 3.55 -15.47 5.89
C THR A 198 3.78 -15.57 7.39
N SER A 199 4.09 -16.77 7.89
CA SER A 199 4.56 -16.95 9.28
C SER A 199 5.97 -16.39 9.54
N VAL A 200 6.63 -15.86 8.49
CA VAL A 200 7.99 -15.31 8.56
C VAL A 200 7.93 -13.82 8.87
N LYS A 201 8.74 -13.38 9.84
CA LYS A 201 8.93 -11.96 10.17
C LYS A 201 9.36 -11.11 8.97
N PRO A 202 8.96 -9.82 8.91
CA PRO A 202 8.18 -9.09 9.92
C PRO A 202 6.70 -9.52 9.98
N ASP A 203 6.10 -9.39 11.17
CA ASP A 203 4.70 -9.75 11.41
C ASP A 203 3.77 -8.94 10.49
N HIS A 204 2.74 -9.57 9.94
CA HIS A 204 1.80 -8.89 9.04
C HIS A 204 0.82 -8.05 9.84
N VAL A 205 0.69 -6.78 9.48
CA VAL A 205 -0.31 -5.88 10.07
C VAL A 205 -1.58 -6.01 9.25
N VAL A 206 -2.71 -6.26 9.90
CA VAL A 206 -4.00 -6.49 9.25
C VAL A 206 -5.12 -5.80 10.02
N VAL A 207 -6.23 -5.54 9.34
CA VAL A 207 -7.50 -5.18 9.99
C VAL A 207 -8.43 -6.39 9.92
N VAL A 208 -8.93 -6.80 11.07
CA VAL A 208 -9.87 -7.92 11.23
C VAL A 208 -11.13 -7.39 11.90
N ASN A 209 -12.27 -7.49 11.21
CA ASN A 209 -13.56 -6.98 11.68
C ASN A 209 -13.49 -5.54 12.22
N GLY A 210 -12.79 -4.66 11.49
CA GLY A 210 -12.58 -3.27 11.87
C GLY A 210 -11.58 -3.01 13.01
N LYS A 211 -10.92 -4.04 13.56
CA LYS A 211 -9.85 -3.90 14.55
C LYS A 211 -8.48 -4.13 13.92
N SER A 212 -7.57 -3.19 14.11
CA SER A 212 -6.19 -3.33 13.68
C SER A 212 -5.39 -4.25 14.61
N GLY A 213 -4.45 -5.02 14.05
CA GLY A 213 -3.59 -5.91 14.83
C GLY A 213 -2.50 -6.59 14.01
N LEU A 214 -1.76 -7.47 14.67
CA LEU A 214 -0.66 -8.23 14.11
C LEU A 214 -1.03 -9.70 13.95
N VAL A 215 -0.72 -10.27 12.78
CA VAL A 215 -0.66 -11.72 12.58
C VAL A 215 0.75 -12.17 12.91
N THR A 216 0.88 -12.93 14.00
CA THR A 216 2.17 -13.34 14.57
C THR A 216 2.53 -14.78 14.28
N ASP A 217 1.55 -15.61 13.95
CA ASP A 217 1.75 -17.03 13.66
C ASP A 217 0.60 -17.60 12.82
N ILE A 218 0.82 -18.75 12.21
CA ILE A 218 -0.18 -19.51 11.45
C ILE A 218 -0.22 -20.94 12.01
N GLY A 219 -1.39 -21.36 12.46
CA GLY A 219 -1.64 -22.68 13.00
C GLY A 219 -1.63 -23.75 11.91
N GLU A 220 -1.46 -25.01 12.30
CA GLU A 220 -1.47 -26.15 11.35
C GLU A 220 -2.81 -26.29 10.60
N ASP A 221 -3.88 -25.76 11.16
CA ASP A 221 -5.23 -25.68 10.58
C ASP A 221 -5.42 -24.48 9.62
N GLY A 222 -4.39 -23.63 9.46
CA GLY A 222 -4.43 -22.42 8.65
C GLY A 222 -5.08 -21.21 9.32
N LEU A 223 -5.45 -21.31 10.61
CA LEU A 223 -5.90 -20.15 11.38
C LEU A 223 -4.72 -19.23 11.71
N GLN A 224 -4.99 -17.94 11.81
CA GLN A 224 -3.96 -16.93 12.05
C GLN A 224 -4.02 -16.41 13.47
N LYS A 225 -2.88 -16.38 14.16
CA LYS A 225 -2.76 -15.85 15.51
C LYS A 225 -2.73 -14.34 15.47
N PHE A 226 -3.89 -13.73 15.73
CA PHE A 226 -4.11 -12.30 15.70
C PHE A 226 -3.98 -11.68 17.09
N ARG A 227 -3.23 -10.57 17.18
CA ARG A 227 -3.08 -9.75 18.39
C ARG A 227 -3.49 -8.32 18.07
N SER A 228 -4.61 -7.86 18.62
CA SER A 228 -5.14 -6.51 18.37
C SER A 228 -4.32 -5.42 19.07
N PHE A 229 -4.33 -4.21 18.51
CA PHE A 229 -3.86 -3.03 19.24
C PHE A 229 -4.92 -2.56 20.25
N THR A 230 -4.51 -2.28 21.49
CA THR A 230 -5.44 -1.92 22.58
C THR A 230 -5.85 -0.44 22.56
N ASN A 231 -5.01 0.43 21.98
CA ASN A 231 -5.20 1.87 21.95
C ASN A 231 -5.34 2.42 20.51
N SER A 232 -6.13 1.75 19.70
CA SER A 232 -6.38 2.15 18.31
C SER A 232 -7.30 3.38 18.28
N HIS A 233 -6.76 4.51 17.82
CA HIS A 233 -7.51 5.75 17.58
C HIS A 233 -7.35 6.23 16.14
N ASN A 234 -8.27 7.03 15.62
CA ASN A 234 -8.12 7.58 14.27
C ASN A 234 -6.91 8.53 14.21
N TYR A 235 -6.04 8.36 13.21
CA TYR A 235 -4.84 9.21 13.10
C TYR A 235 -5.17 10.67 12.72
N PHE A 236 -6.31 10.89 12.08
CA PHE A 236 -6.75 12.20 11.62
C PHE A 236 -8.08 12.56 12.29
N GLU A 237 -8.12 13.65 13.06
CA GLU A 237 -9.35 14.10 13.74
C GLU A 237 -10.15 15.15 12.97
N ASP A 238 -9.57 15.79 11.94
CA ASP A 238 -10.20 16.92 11.24
C ASP A 238 -10.68 16.62 9.81
N LEU A 239 -11.84 17.24 9.51
CA LEU A 239 -12.62 17.29 8.26
C LEU A 239 -12.94 15.91 7.68
N PHE A 240 -14.20 15.51 7.85
CA PHE A 240 -14.81 14.18 7.63
C PHE A 240 -14.64 13.21 8.81
N PRO A 241 -15.69 12.46 9.21
CA PRO A 241 -15.54 11.36 10.15
C PRO A 241 -14.70 10.24 9.50
N LEU A 242 -13.38 10.37 9.61
CA LEU A 242 -12.31 9.55 9.03
C LEU A 242 -12.26 8.10 9.57
N SER A 243 -13.23 7.73 10.41
CA SER A 243 -13.51 6.35 10.84
C SER A 243 -13.63 5.35 9.69
N VAL A 244 -13.84 5.81 8.45
CA VAL A 244 -14.08 4.94 7.28
C VAL A 244 -12.81 4.59 6.49
N MET A 245 -11.69 5.32 6.67
CA MET A 245 -10.45 5.03 5.93
C MET A 245 -9.61 3.92 6.57
N GLY A 246 -9.92 3.52 7.81
CA GLY A 246 -9.16 2.50 8.54
C GLY A 246 -7.71 2.88 8.82
N ILE A 247 -7.38 4.18 8.88
CA ILE A 247 -6.03 4.65 9.25
C ILE A 247 -5.97 4.85 10.76
N PHE A 248 -5.17 4.02 11.43
CA PHE A 248 -5.14 3.95 12.89
C PHE A 248 -3.80 4.42 13.46
N MET A 249 -3.85 5.21 14.51
CA MET A 249 -2.74 5.43 15.43
C MET A 249 -2.81 4.36 16.53
N CYS A 250 -1.74 3.60 16.71
CA CYS A 250 -1.65 2.51 17.68
C CYS A 250 -0.29 2.56 18.39
N SER A 251 -0.18 2.15 19.66
CA SER A 251 1.14 2.01 20.28
C SER A 251 1.32 0.77 21.14
N ILE A 252 0.23 0.09 21.51
CA ILE A 252 0.28 -1.07 22.40
C ILE A 252 -0.40 -2.26 21.73
N VAL A 253 0.37 -3.34 21.53
CA VAL A 253 -0.14 -4.64 21.08
C VAL A 253 -0.64 -5.42 22.30
N SER A 254 -1.86 -5.94 22.23
CA SER A 254 -2.42 -6.77 23.31
C SER A 254 -1.58 -8.03 23.56
N HIS A 255 -1.47 -8.45 24.82
CA HIS A 255 -0.91 -9.76 25.19
C HIS A 255 -1.87 -10.91 24.86
N GLU A 256 -3.16 -10.63 24.81
CA GLU A 256 -4.18 -11.57 24.39
C GLU A 256 -4.12 -11.79 22.88
N HIS A 257 -4.50 -12.99 22.46
CA HIS A 257 -4.57 -13.37 21.06
C HIS A 257 -5.87 -14.08 20.78
N THR A 258 -6.34 -13.95 19.54
CA THR A 258 -7.43 -14.73 18.98
C THR A 258 -6.96 -15.43 17.72
N TRP A 259 -7.58 -16.55 17.40
CA TRP A 259 -7.35 -17.24 16.14
C TRP A 259 -8.42 -16.80 15.15
N VAL A 260 -7.99 -16.30 13.99
CA VAL A 260 -8.89 -15.71 13.00
C VAL A 260 -8.74 -16.41 11.65
N SER A 261 -9.84 -16.53 10.92
CA SER A 261 -9.81 -17.06 9.57
C SER A 261 -9.34 -15.99 8.59
N VAL A 262 -8.80 -16.42 7.47
CA VAL A 262 -8.49 -15.56 6.31
C VAL A 262 -9.72 -14.78 5.84
N LYS A 263 -10.92 -15.34 6.04
CA LYS A 263 -12.19 -14.72 5.65
C LYS A 263 -12.57 -13.52 6.51
N ASP A 264 -12.02 -13.44 7.72
CA ASP A 264 -12.31 -12.38 8.69
C ASP A 264 -11.39 -11.16 8.51
N ILE A 265 -10.38 -11.27 7.64
CA ILE A 265 -9.43 -10.21 7.33
C ILE A 265 -10.07 -9.26 6.31
N ASP A 266 -10.18 -7.99 6.69
CA ASP A 266 -10.69 -6.93 5.82
C ASP A 266 -9.62 -6.56 4.77
N CYS A 267 -8.40 -6.26 5.26
CA CYS A 267 -7.26 -5.82 4.47
C CYS A 267 -5.91 -6.06 5.17
N ASN A 268 -4.86 -6.14 4.36
CA ASN A 268 -3.47 -6.04 4.82
C ASN A 268 -3.09 -4.57 4.94
N CYS A 269 -2.24 -4.23 5.90
CA CYS A 269 -1.87 -2.86 6.18
C CYS A 269 -0.35 -2.65 6.20
N ILE A 270 0.06 -1.41 6.01
CA ILE A 270 1.41 -0.91 6.24
C ILE A 270 1.45 -0.28 7.63
N ALA A 271 2.43 -0.66 8.45
CA ALA A 271 2.72 0.03 9.70
C ALA A 271 3.92 0.97 9.52
N ILE A 272 3.66 2.26 9.69
CA ILE A 272 4.65 3.34 9.70
C ILE A 272 5.09 3.55 11.15
N ASN A 273 6.39 3.38 11.41
CA ASN A 273 6.95 3.55 12.75
C ASN A 273 7.24 5.02 13.05
N CYS A 274 6.54 5.59 14.02
CA CYS A 274 6.78 6.91 14.59
C CYS A 274 7.42 6.74 15.98
N ILE A 275 8.12 7.77 16.46
CA ILE A 275 8.95 7.71 17.68
C ILE A 275 8.24 7.06 18.89
N ASN A 276 6.92 7.23 19.03
CA ASN A 276 6.13 6.70 20.16
C ASN A 276 4.87 5.90 19.76
N TYR A 277 4.61 5.72 18.47
CA TYR A 277 3.40 5.06 17.98
C TYR A 277 3.58 4.53 16.56
N LEU A 278 2.69 3.66 16.13
CA LEU A 278 2.55 3.15 14.77
C LEU A 278 1.35 3.81 14.10
N VAL A 279 1.52 4.21 12.84
CA VAL A 279 0.39 4.55 11.97
C VAL A 279 0.13 3.38 11.05
N ILE A 280 -1.06 2.80 11.15
CA ILE A 280 -1.51 1.67 10.34
C ILE A 280 -2.32 2.22 9.18
N VAL A 281 -1.90 1.90 7.96
CA VAL A 281 -2.55 2.33 6.72
C VAL A 281 -2.96 1.08 5.94
N PRO A 282 -4.26 0.88 5.66
CA PRO A 282 -4.76 -0.28 4.90
C PRO A 282 -4.48 -0.18 3.40
#